data_AF-A0A0G1VX74-F1
#
_entry.id   AF-A0A0G1VX74-F1
#
_cell.length_a   1.000
_cell.length_b   1.000
_cell.length_c   1.000
_cell.angle_alpha   90.00
_cell.angle_beta   90.00
_cell.angle_gamma   90.00
#
_symmetry.space_group_name_H-M   'P 1'
#
loop_
_entity.id
_entity.type
_entity.pdbx_description
1 polymer ?
#
loop_
_entity_poly.entity_id
_entity_poly.type
_entity_poly.pdbx_seq_one_letter_code
_entity_poly.pdbx_strand_id
1 'polypeptide(L)'
;LPGKGTLIPVEVFEKIGNFNYRRLPHYIADYEFFCRAKRNGFKLIVSNKARNYNFAKQTGSEHLVGRTASYKEVFNLLFGRRSKLNIIDYTNFLLLACPKKYLLPNLNRTLQRFMAYFWMLYPLHYLPEYIYKFRLFFHKTGIKIRQSSYLVIIRLWLHRTKIKLEQYLLNV
;
A
#
# COMPACT_ATOMS: atom_id res chain seq x y z
N LEU A 1 4.36 -23.04 -0.75
CA LEU A 1 4.89 -23.66 0.49
C LEU A 1 6.14 -22.90 0.88
N PRO A 2 6.51 -22.82 2.17
CA PRO A 2 7.79 -22.23 2.57
C PRO A 2 8.96 -23.15 2.17
N GLY A 3 10.16 -22.61 2.03
CA GLY A 3 11.35 -23.45 1.83
C GLY A 3 11.72 -24.24 3.10
N LYS A 4 11.66 -23.58 4.26
CA LYS A 4 12.02 -24.19 5.55
C LYS A 4 10.95 -25.18 6.03
N GLY A 5 11.36 -26.38 6.41
CA GLY A 5 10.48 -27.42 6.94
C GLY A 5 9.58 -28.10 5.91
N THR A 6 9.82 -27.86 4.61
CA THR A 6 9.15 -28.60 3.54
C THR A 6 10.05 -29.73 3.05
N LEU A 7 9.52 -30.94 3.01
CA LEU A 7 10.17 -32.07 2.36
C LEU A 7 9.82 -32.05 0.87
N ILE A 8 10.85 -32.17 0.02
CA ILE A 8 10.72 -32.10 -1.44
C ILE A 8 11.30 -33.39 -2.01
N PRO A 9 10.50 -34.23 -2.71
CA PRO A 9 11.01 -35.42 -3.38
C PRO A 9 12.06 -35.06 -4.45
N VAL A 10 13.06 -35.92 -4.64
CA VAL A 10 14.18 -35.66 -5.58
C VAL A 10 13.66 -35.50 -7.02
N GLU A 11 12.63 -36.24 -7.37
CA GLU A 11 12.02 -36.26 -8.70
C GLU A 11 11.44 -34.88 -9.07
N VAL A 12 11.09 -34.05 -8.09
CA VAL A 12 10.68 -32.66 -8.34
C VAL A 12 11.84 -31.88 -8.93
N PHE A 13 13.03 -31.95 -8.32
CA PHE A 13 14.21 -31.24 -8.79
C PHE A 13 14.67 -31.73 -10.16
N GLU A 14 14.60 -33.04 -10.40
CA GLU A 14 14.90 -33.63 -11.72
C GLU A 14 13.92 -33.11 -12.78
N LYS A 15 12.63 -33.00 -12.44
CA LYS A 15 11.59 -32.59 -13.40
C LYS A 15 11.59 -31.10 -13.72
N ILE A 16 11.73 -30.24 -12.70
CA ILE A 16 11.56 -28.79 -12.88
C ILE A 16 12.86 -28.00 -12.75
N GLY A 17 13.94 -28.61 -12.30
CA GLY A 17 15.20 -27.94 -11.96
C GLY A 17 15.19 -27.26 -10.59
N ASN A 18 16.32 -26.70 -10.19
CA ASN A 18 16.53 -26.12 -8.86
C ASN A 18 15.80 -24.75 -8.65
N PHE A 19 15.99 -24.13 -7.49
CA PHE A 19 15.56 -22.75 -7.22
C PHE A 19 16.22 -21.76 -8.19
N ASN A 20 15.47 -20.75 -8.63
CA ASN A 20 15.96 -19.76 -9.59
C ASN A 20 16.85 -18.70 -8.92
N TYR A 21 18.03 -19.10 -8.45
CA TYR A 21 18.96 -18.22 -7.72
C TYR A 21 19.37 -16.96 -8.51
N ARG A 22 19.35 -17.04 -9.85
CA ARG A 22 19.75 -15.93 -10.74
C ARG A 22 18.78 -14.76 -10.62
N ARG A 23 17.47 -15.03 -10.63
CA ARG A 23 16.43 -14.00 -10.55
C ARG A 23 15.86 -13.79 -9.14
N LEU A 24 15.90 -14.84 -8.31
CA LEU A 24 15.34 -14.91 -6.97
C LEU A 24 16.37 -15.56 -6.02
N PRO A 25 17.38 -14.82 -5.55
CA PRO A 25 18.48 -15.34 -4.73
C PRO A 25 18.11 -15.83 -3.32
N HIS A 26 16.98 -15.35 -2.80
CA HIS A 26 16.79 -15.17 -1.36
C HIS A 26 15.30 -15.24 -1.06
N TYR A 27 14.59 -14.10 -1.06
CA TYR A 27 13.16 -14.12 -0.80
C TYR A 27 12.37 -14.55 -2.04
N ILE A 28 11.22 -15.18 -1.78
CA ILE A 28 10.20 -15.55 -2.77
C ILE A 28 10.64 -16.67 -3.74
N ALA A 29 11.90 -17.10 -3.67
CA ALA A 29 12.43 -18.23 -4.44
C ALA A 29 11.66 -19.53 -4.17
N ASP A 30 11.28 -19.76 -2.92
CA ASP A 30 10.45 -20.91 -2.51
C ASP A 30 9.05 -20.84 -3.12
N TYR A 31 8.38 -19.69 -3.04
CA TYR A 31 7.08 -19.50 -3.68
C TYR A 31 7.14 -19.75 -5.20
N GLU A 32 8.14 -19.21 -5.90
CA GLU A 32 8.33 -19.47 -7.34
C GLU A 32 8.49 -20.97 -7.62
N PHE A 33 9.39 -21.63 -6.89
CA PHE A 33 9.70 -23.04 -7.06
C PHE A 33 8.44 -23.91 -6.91
N PHE A 34 7.65 -23.69 -5.85
CA PHE A 34 6.42 -24.46 -5.63
C PHE A 34 5.29 -24.09 -6.60
N CYS A 35 5.21 -22.85 -7.08
CA CYS A 35 4.30 -22.49 -8.17
C CYS A 35 4.67 -23.23 -9.47
N ARG A 36 5.96 -23.39 -9.76
CA ARG A 36 6.47 -24.16 -10.89
C ARG A 36 6.23 -25.66 -10.71
N ALA A 37 6.44 -26.21 -9.52
CA ALA A 37 6.12 -27.60 -9.19
C ALA A 37 4.61 -27.89 -9.40
N LYS A 38 3.73 -27.03 -8.88
CA LYS A 38 2.28 -27.18 -9.07
C LYS A 38 1.87 -27.13 -10.54
N ARG A 39 2.48 -26.26 -11.35
CA ARG A 39 2.25 -26.20 -12.80
C ARG A 39 2.68 -27.48 -13.53
N ASN A 40 3.61 -28.24 -12.96
CA ASN A 40 4.07 -29.54 -13.49
C ASN A 40 3.34 -30.74 -12.86
N GLY A 41 2.18 -30.52 -12.23
CA GLY A 41 1.32 -31.59 -11.74
C GLY A 41 1.65 -32.11 -10.33
N PHE A 42 2.68 -31.58 -9.66
CA PHE A 42 2.98 -31.98 -8.29
C PHE A 42 1.96 -31.41 -7.30
N LYS A 43 1.55 -32.25 -6.34
CA LYS A 43 0.66 -31.85 -5.25
C LYS A 43 1.44 -31.08 -4.19
N LEU A 44 0.88 -29.96 -3.74
CA LEU A 44 1.41 -29.18 -2.61
C LEU A 44 0.57 -29.49 -1.37
N ILE A 45 1.14 -30.19 -0.40
CA ILE A 45 0.43 -30.69 0.79
C ILE A 45 1.01 -30.01 2.03
N VAL A 46 0.15 -29.70 3.00
CA VAL A 46 0.52 -29.16 4.32
C VAL A 46 0.00 -30.12 5.37
N SER A 47 0.86 -30.48 6.33
CA SER A 47 0.50 -31.33 7.46
C SER A 47 0.58 -30.54 8.77
N ASN A 48 -0.52 -30.54 9.53
CA ASN A 48 -0.57 -29.89 10.85
C ASN A 48 0.15 -30.70 11.95
N LYS A 49 0.57 -31.94 11.65
CA LYS A 49 1.31 -32.79 12.58
C LYS A 49 2.81 -32.45 12.62
N ALA A 50 3.36 -31.95 11.51
CA ALA A 50 4.75 -31.55 11.41
C ALA A 50 4.91 -30.08 11.85
N ARG A 51 5.15 -29.87 13.15
CA ARG A 51 5.32 -28.52 13.72
C ARG A 51 6.74 -28.03 13.49
N ASN A 52 6.89 -26.89 12.83
CA ASN A 52 8.17 -26.21 12.65
C ASN A 52 8.17 -24.91 13.49
N TYR A 53 9.11 -24.79 14.42
CA TYR A 53 9.25 -23.62 15.28
C TYR A 53 10.24 -22.64 14.67
N ASN A 54 9.84 -21.38 14.54
CA ASN A 54 10.69 -20.31 14.03
C ASN A 54 10.87 -19.22 15.09
N PHE A 55 12.12 -18.86 15.37
CA PHE A 55 12.45 -17.76 16.26
C PHE A 55 12.26 -16.41 15.53
N ALA A 56 11.01 -15.96 15.44
CA ALA A 56 10.64 -14.75 14.69
C ALA A 56 11.31 -13.48 15.23
N LYS A 57 11.57 -13.42 16.55
CA LYS A 57 12.08 -12.24 17.25
C LYS A 57 13.49 -11.77 16.81
N GLN A 58 14.24 -12.61 16.10
CA GLN A 58 15.59 -12.31 15.61
C GLN A 58 15.66 -12.00 14.10
N THR A 59 14.56 -12.18 13.34
CA THR A 59 14.59 -12.19 11.86
C THR A 59 13.56 -11.28 11.19
N GLY A 60 12.91 -10.41 11.98
CA GLY A 60 11.85 -9.51 11.54
C GLY A 60 12.35 -8.14 11.11
N SER A 61 11.91 -7.66 9.95
CA SER A 61 11.97 -6.24 9.55
C SER A 61 10.92 -5.38 10.30
N GLU A 62 10.47 -5.85 11.47
CA GLU A 62 9.39 -5.25 12.27
C GLU A 62 9.80 -3.91 12.90
N HIS A 63 11.09 -3.60 12.90
CA HIS A 63 11.64 -2.34 13.42
C HIS A 63 11.18 -1.07 12.69
N LEU A 64 10.43 -1.19 11.58
CA LEU A 64 10.05 -0.07 10.72
C LEU A 64 8.55 0.29 10.80
N VAL A 65 7.74 -0.49 11.51
CA VAL A 65 6.31 -0.20 11.66
C VAL A 65 6.13 0.89 12.71
N GLY A 66 5.57 2.04 12.31
CA GLY A 66 5.18 3.12 13.22
C GLY A 66 6.22 4.23 13.46
N ARG A 67 7.31 4.28 12.68
CA ARG A 67 8.29 5.38 12.73
C ARG A 67 8.50 6.01 11.35
N THR A 68 8.88 7.29 11.32
CA THR A 68 9.42 7.93 10.12
C THR A 68 10.73 7.24 9.73
N ALA A 69 10.82 6.74 8.49
CA ALA A 69 12.01 6.07 7.99
C ALA A 69 12.91 7.06 7.24
N SER A 70 14.23 6.94 7.42
CA SER A 70 15.19 7.68 6.62
C SER A 70 15.16 7.23 5.15
N TYR A 71 15.52 8.11 4.23
CA TYR A 71 15.66 7.78 2.80
C TYR A 71 16.50 6.53 2.57
N LYS A 72 17.61 6.40 3.31
CA LYS A 72 18.51 5.23 3.23
C LYS A 72 17.82 3.95 3.68
N GLU A 73 16.98 4.02 4.71
CA GLU A 73 16.23 2.87 5.22
C GLU A 73 15.16 2.41 4.25
N VAL A 74 14.39 3.35 3.69
CA VAL A 74 13.38 3.03 2.66
C VAL A 74 14.04 2.46 1.41
N PHE A 75 15.15 3.04 0.96
CA PHE A 75 15.89 2.50 -0.18
C PHE A 75 16.40 1.08 0.10
N ASN A 76 17.01 0.85 1.27
CA ASN A 76 17.45 -0.49 1.67
C ASN A 76 16.28 -1.48 1.83
N LEU A 77 15.10 -1.01 2.23
CA LEU A 77 13.90 -1.84 2.33
C LEU A 77 13.33 -2.20 0.96
N LEU A 78 13.39 -1.31 -0.03
CA LEU A 78 12.79 -1.56 -1.35
C LEU A 78 13.75 -2.27 -2.31
N PHE A 79 15.07 -2.04 -2.16
CA PHE A 79 16.09 -2.54 -3.09
C PHE A 79 17.15 -3.43 -2.42
N GLY A 80 17.20 -3.50 -1.09
CA GLY A 80 18.17 -4.32 -0.38
C GLY A 80 17.96 -5.81 -0.65
N ARG A 81 19.06 -6.54 -0.87
CA ARG A 81 19.03 -7.96 -1.25
C ARG A 81 18.39 -8.88 -0.20
N ARG A 82 18.56 -8.52 1.08
CA ARG A 82 17.98 -9.24 2.23
C ARG A 82 16.66 -8.61 2.69
N SER A 83 16.04 -7.76 1.87
CA SER A 83 14.73 -7.22 2.20
C SER A 83 13.62 -8.16 1.77
N LYS A 84 12.69 -8.43 2.69
CA LYS A 84 11.43 -9.14 2.40
C LYS A 84 10.55 -8.36 1.42
N LEU A 85 10.77 -7.05 1.28
CA LEU A 85 9.99 -6.13 0.46
C LEU A 85 10.72 -5.71 -0.83
N ASN A 86 11.76 -6.46 -1.21
CA ASN A 86 12.52 -6.17 -2.41
C ASN A 86 11.62 -6.18 -3.66
N ILE A 87 11.52 -5.04 -4.34
CA ILE A 87 10.59 -4.86 -5.47
C ILE A 87 11.05 -5.64 -6.69
N ILE A 88 12.38 -5.76 -6.89
CA ILE A 88 12.96 -6.48 -8.01
C ILE A 88 12.60 -7.96 -7.88
N ASP A 89 12.76 -8.53 -6.69
CA ASP A 89 12.41 -9.93 -6.42
C ASP A 89 10.89 -10.17 -6.58
N TYR A 90 10.04 -9.28 -6.07
CA TYR A 90 8.58 -9.36 -6.27
C TYR A 90 8.18 -9.28 -7.76
N THR A 91 8.80 -8.36 -8.51
CA THR A 91 8.52 -8.20 -9.94
C THR A 91 8.96 -9.43 -10.72
N ASN A 92 10.15 -9.95 -10.44
CA ASN A 92 10.64 -11.19 -11.02
C ASN A 92 9.72 -12.37 -10.71
N PHE A 93 9.26 -12.51 -9.47
CA PHE A 93 8.30 -13.54 -9.08
C PHE A 93 7.00 -13.43 -9.87
N LEU A 94 6.42 -12.24 -10.00
CA LEU A 94 5.19 -12.04 -10.77
C LEU A 94 5.38 -12.46 -12.23
N LEU A 95 6.48 -12.06 -12.85
CA LEU A 95 6.78 -12.43 -14.24
C LEU A 95 6.99 -13.94 -14.43
N LEU A 96 7.50 -14.64 -13.41
CA LEU A 96 7.81 -16.08 -13.47
C LEU A 96 6.61 -16.98 -13.13
N ALA A 97 5.79 -16.57 -12.16
CA ALA A 97 4.80 -17.43 -11.51
C ALA A 97 3.34 -16.97 -11.71
N CYS A 98 3.09 -15.70 -12.03
CA CYS A 98 1.72 -15.19 -12.16
C CYS A 98 1.09 -15.64 -13.49
N PRO A 99 -0.16 -16.16 -13.49
CA PRO A 99 -0.90 -16.38 -14.72
C PRO A 99 -1.10 -15.07 -15.49
N LYS A 100 -0.93 -15.09 -16.82
CA LYS A 100 -0.98 -13.89 -17.68
C LYS A 100 -2.20 -12.99 -17.44
N LYS A 101 -3.38 -13.61 -17.21
CA LYS A 101 -4.64 -12.92 -16.91
C LYS A 101 -4.56 -11.99 -15.69
N TYR A 102 -3.76 -12.35 -14.69
CA TYR A 102 -3.65 -11.60 -13.42
C TYR A 102 -2.34 -10.82 -13.29
N LEU A 103 -1.49 -10.85 -14.33
CA LEU A 103 -0.18 -10.22 -14.28
C LEU A 103 -0.28 -8.70 -14.12
N LEU A 104 -1.03 -8.02 -14.99
CA LEU A 104 -1.17 -6.57 -14.95
C LEU A 104 -1.80 -6.06 -13.65
N PRO A 105 -2.92 -6.64 -13.16
CA PRO A 105 -3.47 -6.23 -11.86
C PRO A 105 -2.48 -6.40 -10.70
N ASN A 106 -1.69 -7.46 -10.69
CA ASN A 106 -0.73 -7.72 -9.62
C ASN A 106 0.54 -6.85 -9.72
N LEU A 107 0.97 -6.50 -10.93
CA LEU A 107 2.01 -5.51 -11.14
C LEU A 107 1.56 -4.14 -10.62
N ASN A 108 0.33 -3.73 -10.95
CA ASN A 108 -0.24 -2.48 -10.43
C ASN A 108 -0.34 -2.48 -8.89
N ARG A 109 -0.76 -3.59 -8.28
CA ARG A 109 -0.77 -3.72 -6.79
C ARG A 109 0.64 -3.60 -6.20
N THR A 110 1.65 -4.16 -6.86
CA THR A 110 3.05 -4.06 -6.41
C THR A 110 3.55 -2.62 -6.51
N LEU A 111 3.20 -1.92 -7.59
CA LEU A 111 3.47 -0.50 -7.76
C LEU A 111 2.78 0.35 -6.68
N GLN A 112 1.50 0.08 -6.38
CA GLN A 112 0.78 0.77 -5.31
C GLN A 112 1.44 0.57 -3.94
N ARG A 113 1.93 -0.64 -3.63
CA ARG A 113 2.68 -0.91 -2.40
C ARG A 113 3.99 -0.13 -2.37
N PHE A 114 4.72 -0.07 -3.49
CA PHE A 114 5.91 0.78 -3.62
C PHE A 114 5.60 2.25 -3.33
N MET A 115 4.56 2.79 -3.96
CA MET A 115 4.13 4.18 -3.73
C MET A 115 3.77 4.44 -2.27
N ALA A 116 3.16 3.47 -1.59
CA ALA A 116 2.85 3.58 -0.16
C ALA A 116 4.12 3.68 0.70
N TYR A 117 5.17 2.90 0.41
CA TYR A 117 6.46 3.01 1.12
C TYR A 117 7.20 4.31 0.78
N PHE A 118 7.09 4.77 -0.47
CA PHE A 118 7.61 6.08 -0.87
C PHE A 118 6.92 7.21 -0.09
N TRP A 119 5.63 7.08 0.19
CA TRP A 119 4.88 8.04 1.01
C TRP A 119 5.32 8.07 2.49
N MET A 120 6.06 7.06 2.97
CA MET A 120 6.66 7.08 4.31
C MET A 120 7.89 7.98 4.41
N LEU A 121 8.43 8.47 3.29
CA LEU A 121 9.57 9.37 3.27
C LEU A 121 9.18 10.74 3.83
N TYR A 122 10.08 11.37 4.58
CA TYR A 122 9.98 12.78 4.90
C TYR A 122 10.12 13.63 3.61
N PRO A 123 9.43 14.79 3.45
CA PRO A 123 8.31 15.30 4.25
C PRO A 123 6.94 14.72 3.81
N LEU A 124 6.91 13.78 2.86
CA LEU A 124 5.66 13.23 2.29
C LEU A 124 4.75 12.60 3.34
N HIS A 125 5.32 11.99 4.37
CA HIS A 125 4.57 11.44 5.49
C HIS A 125 3.65 12.47 6.18
N TYR A 126 4.07 13.74 6.24
CA TYR A 126 3.31 14.82 6.88
C TYR A 126 2.34 15.54 5.94
N LEU A 127 2.44 15.34 4.61
CA LEU A 127 1.54 15.98 3.64
C LEU A 127 0.04 15.77 3.95
N PRO A 128 -0.45 14.58 4.33
CA PRO A 128 -1.85 14.39 4.67
C PRO A 128 -2.29 15.25 5.86
N GLU A 129 -1.42 15.43 6.85
CA GLU A 129 -1.69 16.26 8.02
C GLU A 129 -1.75 17.74 7.63
N TYR A 130 -0.85 18.21 6.78
CA TYR A 130 -0.89 19.58 6.23
C TYR A 130 -2.13 19.82 5.37
N ILE A 131 -2.51 18.87 4.50
CA ILE A 131 -3.72 18.94 3.68
C ILE A 131 -4.97 18.99 4.58
N TYR A 132 -5.02 18.17 5.64
CA TYR A 132 -6.11 18.19 6.60
C TYR A 132 -6.19 19.53 7.34
N LYS A 133 -5.05 20.05 7.86
CA LYS A 133 -4.99 21.37 8.51
C LYS A 133 -5.43 22.49 7.57
N PHE A 134 -5.00 22.44 6.30
CA PHE A 134 -5.41 23.40 5.27
C PHE A 134 -6.91 23.30 4.99
N ARG A 135 -7.46 22.11 4.79
CA ARG A 135 -8.90 21.90 4.58
C ARG A 135 -9.72 22.37 5.78
N LEU A 136 -9.26 22.07 6.99
CA LEU A 136 -9.88 22.50 8.24
C LEU A 136 -9.83 24.04 8.38
N PHE A 137 -8.73 24.67 7.97
CA PHE A 137 -8.60 26.12 7.92
C PHE A 137 -9.68 26.72 7.03
N PHE A 138 -9.80 26.32 5.75
CA PHE A 138 -10.85 26.84 4.86
C PHE A 138 -12.27 26.57 5.37
N HIS A 139 -12.51 25.41 5.97
CA HIS A 139 -13.80 25.09 6.57
C HIS A 139 -14.14 26.06 7.72
N LYS A 140 -13.19 26.28 8.65
CA LYS A 140 -13.37 27.24 9.76
C LYS A 140 -13.53 28.68 9.27
N THR A 141 -12.76 29.08 8.25
CA THR A 141 -12.86 30.42 7.65
C THR A 141 -14.23 30.61 7.00
N GLY A 142 -14.75 29.61 6.28
CA GLY A 142 -16.09 29.64 5.70
C GLY A 142 -17.20 29.77 6.75
N ILE A 143 -17.09 29.06 7.88
CA ILE A 143 -18.03 29.19 9.01
C ILE A 143 -17.95 30.61 9.59
N LYS A 144 -16.74 31.12 9.84
CA LYS A 144 -16.52 32.44 10.43
C LYS A 144 -17.06 33.58 9.55
N ILE A 145 -16.92 33.46 8.23
CA ILE A 145 -17.53 34.39 7.28
C ILE A 145 -19.05 34.30 7.37
N ARG A 146 -19.64 33.10 7.31
CA ARG A 146 -21.10 32.93 7.33
C ARG A 146 -21.76 33.39 8.65
N GLN A 147 -21.05 33.27 9.77
CA GLN A 147 -21.48 33.72 11.09
C GLN A 147 -21.10 35.18 11.39
N SER A 148 -20.44 35.88 10.46
CA SER A 148 -20.11 37.29 10.63
C SER A 148 -21.39 38.11 10.77
N SER A 149 -21.52 38.79 11.90
CA SER A 149 -22.67 39.64 12.25
C SER A 149 -22.95 40.69 11.18
N TYR A 150 -21.92 41.22 10.54
CA TYR A 150 -22.05 42.16 9.41
C TYR A 150 -22.78 41.54 8.20
N LEU A 151 -22.48 40.29 7.83
CA LEU A 151 -23.14 39.64 6.69
C LEU A 151 -24.59 39.24 7.01
N VAL A 152 -24.89 38.92 8.27
CA VAL A 152 -26.27 38.72 8.74
C VAL A 152 -27.07 40.02 8.65
N ILE A 153 -26.50 41.14 9.13
CA ILE A 153 -27.13 42.46 9.05
C ILE A 153 -27.36 42.87 7.58
N ILE A 154 -26.37 42.67 6.70
CA ILE A 154 -26.51 42.96 5.26
C ILE A 154 -27.61 42.10 4.64
N ARG A 155 -27.69 40.80 4.95
CA ARG A 155 -28.77 39.93 4.45
C ARG A 155 -30.15 40.37 4.93
N LEU A 156 -30.27 40.74 6.20
CA LEU A 156 -31.53 41.26 6.77
C LEU A 156 -31.92 42.58 6.12
N TRP A 157 -30.95 43.46 5.88
CA TRP A 157 -31.18 44.73 5.18
C TRP A 157 -31.64 44.52 3.74
N LEU A 158 -30.95 43.66 2.97
CA LEU A 158 -31.33 43.30 1.60
C LEU A 158 -32.70 42.63 1.51
N HIS A 159 -33.04 41.77 2.48
CA HIS A 159 -34.36 41.14 2.52
C HIS A 159 -35.45 42.17 2.81
N ARG A 160 -35.19 43.09 3.75
CA ARG A 160 -36.13 44.16 4.10
C ARG A 160 -36.34 45.16 2.96
N THR A 161 -35.29 45.51 2.21
CA THR A 161 -35.42 46.38 1.02
C THR A 161 -36.18 45.69 -0.10
N LYS A 162 -35.95 44.38 -0.32
CA LYS A 162 -36.72 43.60 -1.29
C LYS A 162 -38.21 43.55 -0.96
N ILE A 163 -38.58 43.27 0.30
CA ILE A 163 -39.99 43.28 0.74
C ILE A 163 -40.63 44.65 0.51
N LYS A 164 -39.94 45.74 0.86
CA LYS A 164 -40.44 47.10 0.63
C LYS A 164 -40.67 47.41 -0.86
N LEU A 165 -39.77 46.94 -1.73
CA LEU A 165 -39.92 47.10 -3.18
C LEU A 165 -41.10 46.29 -3.72
N GLU A 166 -41.28 45.04 -3.29
CA GLU A 166 -42.42 44.21 -3.68
C GLU A 166 -43.75 44.83 -3.20
N GLN A 167 -43.80 45.35 -1.97
CA GLN A 167 -44.98 46.06 -1.46
C GLN A 167 -45.28 47.35 -2.22
N TYR A 168 -44.25 48.08 -2.66
CA TYR A 168 -44.43 49.29 -3.47
C TYR A 168 -44.96 48.95 -4.86
N LEU A 169 -44.43 47.89 -5.50
CA LEU A 169 -44.86 47.45 -6.83
C LEU A 169 -46.26 46.82 -6.85
N LEU A 170 -46.78 46.32 -5.72
CA LEU A 170 -48.15 45.77 -5.61
C LEU A 170 -49.20 46.82 -5.22
N ASN A 171 -48.78 48.03 -4.81
CA ASN A 171 -49.66 49.15 -4.45
C ASN A 171 -49.70 50.25 -5.54
N VAL A 172 -49.16 49.96 -6.72
CA VAL A 172 -49.29 50.75 -7.96
C VAL A 172 -50.11 49.92 -8.94
#